data_AF-A0A3C1HHT4-F1
#
_entry.id   AF-A0A3C1HHT4-F1
#
_cell.length_a   1.000
_cell.length_b   1.000
_cell.length_c   1.000
_cell.angle_alpha   90.00
_cell.angle_beta   90.00
_cell.angle_gamma   90.00
#
_symmetry.space_group_name_H-M   'P 1'
#
loop_
_entity.id
_entity.type
_entity.pdbx_description
1 polymer ?
#
loop_
_entity_poly.entity_id
_entity_poly.type
_entity_poly.pdbx_seq_one_letter_code
_entity_poly.pdbx_strand_id
1 'polypeptide(L)'
;PDRSGLELIKDLHLQYPDLRILVLSMHDELLYAERVLRAGGRGYIMKQEGGRKLLHAIRRVLEGQIYVSERISERILEIFAGRRGQSPEASPVERLTDRELE
;
A
#
# COMPACT_ATOMS: atom_id res chain seq x y z
N PRO A 1 19.68 -11.70 0.89
CA PRO A 1 19.26 -10.63 1.83
C PRO A 1 18.71 -9.41 1.07
N ASP A 2 18.01 -9.65 -0.05
CA ASP A 2 17.98 -8.70 -1.16
C ASP A 2 16.59 -8.60 -1.82
N ARG A 3 15.53 -8.98 -1.10
CA ARG A 3 14.18 -8.92 -1.64
C ARG A 3 13.38 -7.84 -0.95
N SER A 4 12.95 -6.86 -1.74
CA SER A 4 12.12 -5.78 -1.25
C SER A 4 10.82 -6.31 -0.67
N GLY A 5 10.27 -5.63 0.33
CA GLY A 5 8.93 -5.92 0.84
C GLY A 5 7.87 -5.92 -0.27
N LEU A 6 8.02 -5.04 -1.27
CA LEU A 6 7.09 -4.97 -2.42
C LEU A 6 7.23 -6.16 -3.37
N GLU A 7 8.45 -6.63 -3.63
CA GLU A 7 8.68 -7.84 -4.42
C GLU A 7 8.09 -9.07 -3.74
N LEU A 8 8.32 -9.20 -2.42
CA LEU A 8 7.74 -10.29 -1.63
C LEU A 8 6.21 -10.32 -1.73
N ILE A 9 5.55 -9.16 -1.68
CA ILE A 9 4.09 -9.07 -1.83
C ILE A 9 3.67 -9.58 -3.21
N LYS A 10 4.38 -9.19 -4.28
CA LYS A 10 4.09 -9.64 -5.66
C LYS A 10 4.23 -11.17 -5.76
N ASP A 11 5.31 -11.74 -5.25
CA ASP A 11 5.54 -13.18 -5.29
C ASP A 11 4.47 -13.95 -4.52
N LEU A 12 4.15 -13.50 -3.30
CA LEU A 12 3.14 -14.12 -2.46
C LEU A 12 1.77 -14.05 -3.09
N HIS A 13 1.42 -12.93 -3.72
CA HIS A 13 0.14 -12.78 -4.40
C HIS A 13 0.02 -13.71 -5.62
N LEU A 14 1.12 -13.88 -6.37
CA LEU A 14 1.17 -14.81 -7.51
C LEU A 14 1.08 -16.28 -7.08
N GLN A 15 1.73 -16.65 -5.99
CA GLN A 15 1.75 -18.04 -5.50
C GLN A 15 0.49 -18.40 -4.69
N TYR A 16 -0.07 -17.43 -3.97
CA TYR A 16 -1.20 -17.62 -3.07
C TYR A 16 -2.23 -16.48 -3.25
N PRO A 17 -3.08 -16.51 -4.30
CA PRO A 17 -4.01 -15.42 -4.61
C PRO A 17 -5.00 -15.08 -3.48
N ASP A 18 -5.34 -16.06 -2.65
CA ASP A 18 -6.25 -15.90 -1.50
C ASP A 18 -5.56 -15.41 -0.22
N LEU A 19 -4.22 -15.35 -0.22
CA LEU A 19 -3.44 -14.87 0.92
C LEU A 19 -3.67 -13.38 1.10
N ARG A 20 -4.13 -13.01 2.28
CA ARG A 20 -4.38 -11.61 2.64
C ARG A 20 -3.13 -11.01 3.27
N ILE A 21 -2.64 -9.94 2.66
CA ILE A 21 -1.39 -9.29 3.06
C ILE A 21 -1.68 -7.88 3.59
N LEU A 22 -1.23 -7.60 4.82
CA LEU A 22 -1.29 -6.29 5.46
C LEU A 22 0.13 -5.84 5.77
N VAL A 23 0.51 -4.64 5.33
CA VAL A 23 1.85 -4.08 5.57
C VAL A 23 1.81 -3.16 6.79
N LEU A 24 2.77 -3.36 7.70
CA LEU A 24 3.00 -2.54 8.89
C LEU A 24 4.39 -1.90 8.80
N SER A 25 4.46 -0.58 8.65
CA SER A 25 5.72 0.11 8.31
C SER A 25 5.82 1.51 8.93
N MET A 26 7.04 2.04 9.10
CA MET A 26 7.25 3.45 9.47
C MET A 26 7.31 4.37 8.25
N HIS A 27 7.41 3.82 7.03
CA HIS A 27 7.53 4.60 5.81
C HIS A 27 6.24 5.37 5.52
N ASP A 28 6.38 6.50 4.82
CA ASP A 28 5.25 7.36 4.45
C ASP A 28 4.21 6.57 3.64
N GLU A 29 2.98 6.57 4.13
CA GLU A 29 1.86 5.89 3.48
C GLU A 29 1.55 6.45 2.09
N LEU A 30 1.79 7.73 1.82
CA LEU A 30 1.56 8.34 0.51
C LEU A 30 2.49 7.80 -0.56
N LEU A 31 3.64 7.30 -0.14
CA LEU A 31 4.63 6.72 -1.03
C LEU A 31 4.39 5.22 -1.25
N TYR A 32 4.03 4.51 -0.18
CA TYR A 32 4.04 3.05 -0.18
C TYR A 32 2.65 2.41 -0.27
N ALA A 33 1.59 3.02 0.26
CA ALA A 33 0.29 2.35 0.37
C ALA A 33 -0.28 1.99 -1.01
N GLU A 34 -0.23 2.91 -1.98
CA GLU A 34 -0.67 2.61 -3.36
C GLU A 34 0.15 1.48 -3.99
N ARG A 35 1.47 1.47 -3.81
CA ARG A 35 2.36 0.42 -4.36
C ARG A 35 2.06 -0.93 -3.75
N VAL A 36 1.82 -0.98 -2.44
CA VAL A 36 1.40 -2.18 -1.73
C VAL A 36 0.10 -2.73 -2.30
N LEU A 37 -0.90 -1.87 -2.53
CA LEU A 37 -2.17 -2.29 -3.13
C LEU A 37 -1.98 -2.80 -4.56
N ARG A 38 -1.18 -2.10 -5.38
CA ARG A 38 -0.84 -2.53 -6.76
C ARG A 38 -0.07 -3.85 -6.79
N ALA A 39 0.75 -4.13 -5.78
CA ALA A 39 1.51 -5.38 -5.65
C ALA A 39 0.66 -6.60 -5.23
N GLY A 40 -0.61 -6.40 -4.84
CA GLY A 40 -1.50 -7.46 -4.34
C GLY A 40 -1.76 -7.42 -2.84
N GLY A 41 -1.21 -6.43 -2.13
CA GLY A 41 -1.53 -6.17 -0.73
C GLY A 41 -2.98 -5.73 -0.54
N ARG A 42 -3.54 -6.03 0.63
CA ARG A 42 -4.90 -5.65 1.03
C ARG A 42 -4.93 -4.56 2.10
N GLY A 43 -3.77 -4.11 2.57
CA GLY A 43 -3.73 -2.92 3.40
C GLY A 43 -2.35 -2.42 3.76
N TYR A 44 -2.33 -1.20 4.29
CA TYR A 44 -1.15 -0.52 4.82
C TYR A 44 -1.54 0.17 6.12
N ILE A 45 -0.72 0.00 7.15
CA ILE A 45 -0.86 0.72 8.41
C ILE A 45 0.51 1.22 8.87
N MET A 46 0.57 2.48 9.28
CA MET A 46 1.80 3.01 9.84
C MET A 46 2.02 2.49 11.26
N LYS A 47 3.25 2.16 11.63
CA LYS A 47 3.61 1.53 12.91
C LYS A 47 3.21 2.36 14.14
N GLN A 48 3.12 3.68 14.01
CA GLN A 48 2.69 4.60 15.08
C GLN A 48 1.18 4.62 15.36
N GLU A 49 0.34 4.01 14.51
CA GLU A 49 -1.12 4.02 14.66
C GLU A 49 -1.62 3.23 15.89
N GLY A 50 -0.75 2.43 16.50
CA GLY A 50 -1.01 1.70 17.74
C GLY A 50 -1.78 0.38 17.57
N GLY A 51 -1.72 -0.46 18.61
CA GLY A 51 -2.20 -1.85 18.54
C GLY A 51 -3.71 -2.00 18.27
N ARG A 52 -4.55 -1.07 18.76
CA ARG A 52 -6.00 -1.11 18.52
C ARG A 52 -6.33 -0.93 17.04
N LYS A 53 -5.68 0.03 16.36
CA LYS A 53 -5.86 0.24 14.92
C LYS A 53 -5.32 -0.93 14.11
N LEU A 54 -4.17 -1.50 14.50
CA LEU A 54 -3.62 -2.70 13.87
C LEU A 54 -4.58 -3.90 13.95
N LEU A 55 -5.14 -4.17 15.14
CA LEU A 55 -6.13 -5.24 15.30
C LEU A 55 -7.38 -5.02 14.45
N HIS A 56 -7.84 -3.77 14.37
CA HIS A 56 -8.96 -3.42 13.50
C HIS A 56 -8.61 -3.66 12.02
N ALA A 57 -7.44 -3.21 11.56
CA ALA A 57 -6.96 -3.41 10.20
C ALA A 57 -6.89 -4.90 9.82
N ILE A 58 -6.34 -5.75 10.70
CA ILE A 58 -6.26 -7.20 10.49
C ILE A 58 -7.65 -7.80 10.27
N ARG A 59 -8.63 -7.44 11.10
CA ARG A 59 -10.00 -7.96 10.98
C ARG A 59 -10.65 -7.57 9.65
N ARG A 60 -10.51 -6.30 9.25
CA ARG A 60 -11.04 -5.80 7.97
C ARG A 60 -10.41 -6.53 6.78
N VAL A 61 -9.10 -6.74 6.81
CA VAL A 61 -8.37 -7.48 5.78
C VAL A 61 -8.81 -8.95 5.73
N LEU A 62 -9.04 -9.59 6.88
CA LEU A 62 -9.59 -10.96 6.96
C LEU A 62 -11.00 -11.06 6.35
N GLU A 63 -11.84 -10.04 6.54
CA GLU A 63 -13.15 -9.89 5.87
C GLU A 63 -13.05 -9.64 4.35
N GLY A 64 -11.84 -9.57 3.79
CA GLY A 64 -11.59 -9.39 2.35
C GLY A 64 -11.57 -7.93 1.90
N GLN A 65 -11.71 -6.98 2.84
CA GLN A 65 -11.72 -5.55 2.56
C GLN A 65 -10.30 -5.00 2.41
N ILE A 66 -10.20 -3.82 1.81
CA ILE A 66 -8.98 -3.03 1.78
C ILE A 66 -8.92 -2.14 3.03
N TYR A 67 -7.77 -2.09 3.70
CA TYR A 67 -7.54 -1.20 4.83
C TYR A 67 -6.38 -0.23 4.56
N VAL A 68 -6.68 1.05 4.46
CA VAL A 68 -5.71 2.15 4.35
C VAL A 68 -6.25 3.35 5.13
N SER A 69 -5.42 4.36 5.37
CA SER A 69 -5.89 5.61 6.00
C SER A 69 -6.93 6.32 5.12
N GLU A 70 -7.70 7.22 5.73
CA GLU A 70 -8.65 8.07 5.03
C GLU A 70 -7.95 8.91 3.95
N ARG A 71 -6.78 9.48 4.28
CA ARG A 71 -5.94 10.25 3.35
C ARG A 71 -5.56 9.46 2.10
N ILE A 72 -5.20 8.17 2.25
CA ILE A 72 -4.89 7.31 1.10
C ILE A 72 -6.15 6.96 0.32
N SER A 73 -7.26 6.70 1.00
CA SER A 73 -8.56 6.42 0.35
C SER A 73 -9.00 7.59 -0.53
N GLU A 74 -8.93 8.82 -0.01
CA GLU A 74 -9.23 10.05 -0.76
C GLU A 74 -8.31 10.21 -1.97
N ARG A 75 -7.00 10.04 -1.79
CA ARG A 75 -6.01 10.10 -2.88
C ARG A 75 -6.32 9.11 -4.01
N ILE A 76 -6.67 7.88 -3.67
CA ILE A 76 -7.01 6.85 -4.68
C ILE A 76 -8.30 7.23 -5.41
N LEU A 77 -9.31 7.73 -4.70
CA LEU A 77 -10.58 8.16 -5.29
C LEU A 77 -10.40 9.38 -6.21
N GLU A 78 -9.50 10.31 -5.89
CA GLU A 78 -9.16 11.43 -6.77
C GLU A 78 -8.51 10.97 -8.08
N ILE A 79 -7.56 10.03 -8.00
CA ILE A 79 -6.90 9.43 -9.17
C ILE A 79 -7.95 8.74 -10.04
N PHE A 80 -8.82 7.92 -9.44
CA PHE A 80 -9.87 7.18 -10.14
C PHE A 80 -10.90 8.10 -10.79
N ALA A 81 -11.25 9.21 -10.14
CA ALA A 81 -12.19 10.20 -10.66
C ALA A 81 -11.62 11.05 -11.83
N GLY A 82 -10.39 10.79 -12.29
CA GLY A 82 -9.74 11.56 -13.35
C GLY A 82 -9.44 13.02 -12.97
N ARG A 83 -9.64 13.38 -11.70
CA ARG A 83 -9.42 14.75 -11.18
C ARG A 83 -7.94 15.10 -11.03
N ARG A 84 -7.07 14.11 -11.21
CA ARG A 84 -5.61 14.26 -11.31
C ARG A 84 -5.08 14.05 -12.73
N GLY A 85 -5.90 14.35 -13.75
CA GLY A 85 -5.41 14.53 -15.11
C GLY A 85 -4.52 15.76 -15.17
N GLN A 86 -3.22 15.55 -15.41
CA GLN A 86 -2.20 16.58 -15.66
C GLN A 86 -1.73 17.36 -14.43
N SER A 87 -0.87 16.74 -13.61
CA SER A 87 0.18 17.49 -12.93
C SER A 87 1.51 17.03 -13.53
N PRO A 88 2.38 17.93 -14.04
CA PRO A 88 3.67 17.57 -14.65
C PRO A 88 4.65 16.93 -13.66
N GLU A 89 4.30 16.91 -12.38
CA GLU A 89 5.03 16.25 -11.32
C GLU A 89 4.40 14.89 -11.05
N ALA A 90 4.60 13.95 -11.97
CA ALA A 90 4.96 12.62 -11.48
C ALA A 90 6.17 12.86 -10.59
N SER A 91 5.95 12.93 -9.27
CA SER A 91 7.00 13.19 -8.29
C SER A 91 8.21 12.35 -8.71
N PRO A 92 9.45 12.87 -8.72
CA PRO A 92 10.62 12.09 -9.15
C PRO A 92 10.64 10.67 -8.55
N VAL A 93 10.06 10.56 -7.35
CA VAL A 93 9.74 9.36 -6.57
C VAL A 93 8.80 8.34 -7.25
N GLU A 94 7.78 8.76 -7.99
CA GLU A 94 6.88 7.87 -8.76
C GLU A 94 7.57 7.22 -9.97
N ARG A 95 8.69 7.79 -10.43
CA ARG A 95 9.54 7.20 -11.47
C ARG A 95 10.64 6.29 -10.92
N LEU A 96 10.76 6.23 -9.60
CA LEU A 96 11.72 5.34 -8.95
C LEU A 96 11.13 3.94 -8.83
N THR A 97 11.91 2.97 -9.30
CA THR A 97 11.67 1.55 -9.06
C THR A 97 11.64 1.27 -7.56
N ASP A 98 10.97 0.19 -7.15
CA ASP A 98 10.86 -0.18 -5.73
C ASP A 98 12.24 -0.23 -5.03
N ARG A 99 13.31 -0.57 -5.78
CA ARG A 99 14.70 -0.63 -5.34
C ARG A 99 15.35 0.72 -5.03
N GLU A 100 14.91 1.80 -5.66
CA GLU A 100 15.51 3.14 -5.48
C GLU A 100 14.94 3.88 -4.25
N LEU A 101 13.99 3.27 -3.55
CA LEU A 101 13.30 3.86 -2.38
C LEU A 101 13.54 3.11 -1.06
N GLU A 102 14.19 1.95 -1.13
CA GLU A 102 14.74 1.23 0.04
C GLU A 102 16.06 1.86 0.49
#